data_AF-A0A7V8YJM5-F1
#
_entry.id   AF-A0A7V8YJM5-F1
#
_cell.length_a   1.000
_cell.length_b   1.000
_cell.length_c   1.000
_cell.angle_alpha   90.00
_cell.angle_beta   90.00
_cell.angle_gamma   90.00
#
_symmetry.space_group_name_H-M   'P 1'
#
loop_
_entity.id
_entity.type
_entity.pdbx_description
1 polymer ?
#
loop_
_entity_poly.entity_id
_entity_poly.type
_entity_poly.pdbx_seq_one_letter_code
_entity_poly.pdbx_strand_id
1 'polypeptide(L)'
;MLNDDLPDNKKDPVSFIAFDWKLQDPNGTILTTTIGGSDNTLNSGDLAPGGKVTGDVCFDNKSSASGQYVVLYQGSIFSGDRIDWMNKV
;
A
#
# COMPACT_ATOMS: atom_id res chain seq x y z
N MET A 1 -16.14 -5.58 10.56
CA MET A 1 -15.63 -5.04 11.83
C MET A 1 -14.68 -6.07 12.40
N LEU A 2 -13.41 -5.73 12.57
CA LEU A 2 -12.43 -6.55 13.29
C LEU A 2 -11.94 -5.70 14.45
N ASN A 3 -12.08 -6.23 15.66
CA ASN A 3 -11.49 -5.71 16.88
C ASN A 3 -10.25 -6.54 17.15
N ASP A 4 -9.10 -5.90 17.32
CA ASP A 4 -7.87 -6.55 17.76
C ASP A 4 -7.28 -5.73 18.92
N ASP A 5 -7.33 -6.32 20.13
CA ASP A 5 -6.75 -5.75 21.34
C ASP A 5 -5.28 -6.20 21.44
N LEU A 6 -4.35 -5.35 20.98
CA LEU A 6 -2.92 -5.52 21.23
C LEU A 6 -2.50 -4.77 22.52
N PRO A 7 -1.73 -5.41 23.42
CA PRO A 7 -1.34 -4.82 24.71
C PRO A 7 -0.38 -3.63 24.53
N ASP A 8 -0.75 -2.50 25.13
CA ASP A 8 -0.14 -1.19 24.99
C ASP A 8 1.17 -1.07 25.78
N ASN A 9 2.32 -0.82 25.12
CA ASN A 9 3.28 0.20 25.61
C ASN A 9 4.49 0.59 24.73
N LYS A 10 4.49 0.33 23.41
CA LYS A 10 5.28 1.10 22.43
C LYS A 10 4.60 1.00 21.08
N LYS A 11 3.78 1.98 20.72
CA LYS A 11 3.42 2.17 19.33
C LYS A 11 4.54 3.04 18.76
N ASP A 12 5.60 2.42 18.27
CA ASP A 12 6.65 3.16 17.58
C ASP A 12 6.05 3.81 16.31
N PRO A 13 6.52 4.99 15.89
CA PRO A 13 6.06 5.57 14.64
C PRO A 13 6.25 4.59 13.47
N VAL A 14 5.23 4.49 12.61
CA VAL A 14 5.30 3.62 11.43
C VAL A 14 5.69 4.46 10.22
N SER A 15 6.86 4.17 9.64
CA SER A 15 7.28 4.79 8.40
C SER A 15 6.43 4.30 7.23
N PHE A 16 6.09 5.22 6.33
CA PHE A 16 5.43 4.92 5.07
C PHE A 16 6.15 5.64 3.92
N ILE A 17 6.12 5.03 2.75
CA ILE A 17 6.47 5.66 1.48
C ILE A 17 5.64 5.06 0.35
N ALA A 18 5.34 5.84 -0.68
CA ALA A 18 4.65 5.34 -1.89
C ALA A 18 5.26 4.06 -2.49
N PHE A 19 6.58 3.85 -2.36
CA PHE A 19 7.28 2.68 -2.89
C PHE A 19 7.04 1.38 -2.12
N ASP A 20 6.42 1.46 -0.93
CA ASP A 20 5.97 0.29 -0.16
C ASP A 20 4.81 -0.42 -0.85
N TRP A 21 4.08 0.26 -1.73
CA TRP A 21 2.97 -0.31 -2.49
C TRP A 21 3.47 -0.92 -3.80
N LYS A 22 2.94 -2.10 -4.14
CA LYS A 22 3.17 -2.80 -5.41
C LYS A 22 1.84 -3.16 -6.05
N LEU A 23 1.87 -3.38 -7.36
CA LEU A 23 0.71 -3.86 -8.10
C LEU A 23 1.09 -5.12 -8.88
N GLN A 24 0.43 -6.23 -8.59
CA GLN A 24 0.50 -7.42 -9.43
C GLN A 24 -0.55 -7.32 -10.54
N ASP A 25 -0.11 -7.42 -11.80
CA ASP A 25 -1.00 -7.45 -12.96
C ASP A 25 -1.62 -8.86 -13.19
N PRO A 26 -2.61 -9.00 -14.10
CA PRO A 26 -3.25 -10.28 -14.39
C PRO A 26 -2.31 -11.36 -14.93
N ASN A 27 -1.17 -10.97 -15.48
CA ASN A 27 -0.14 -11.89 -15.99
C ASN A 27 0.86 -12.30 -14.88
N GLY A 28 0.73 -11.73 -13.68
CA GLY A 28 1.60 -11.99 -12.54
C GLY A 28 2.81 -11.06 -12.43
N THR A 29 2.93 -10.03 -13.26
CA THR A 29 4.02 -9.04 -13.16
C THR A 29 3.83 -8.17 -11.93
N ILE A 30 4.84 -8.05 -11.08
CA ILE A 30 4.83 -7.13 -9.93
C ILE A 30 5.44 -5.79 -10.34
N LEU A 31 4.60 -4.78 -10.43
CA LEU A 31 4.95 -3.40 -10.75
C LEU A 31 5.28 -2.63 -9.46
N THR A 32 6.26 -1.73 -9.57
CA THR A 32 6.59 -0.76 -8.53
C THR A 32 5.89 0.56 -8.83
N THR A 33 5.56 1.31 -7.78
CA THR A 33 4.99 2.65 -7.88
C THR A 33 5.83 3.55 -8.77
N THR A 34 5.17 4.32 -9.65
CA THR A 34 5.77 5.35 -10.49
C THR A 34 5.68 6.71 -9.80
N ILE A 35 6.62 7.60 -10.10
CA ILE A 35 6.60 8.99 -9.65
C ILE A 35 5.69 9.82 -10.58
N GLY A 36 4.66 10.45 -10.01
CA GLY A 36 3.69 11.27 -10.76
C GLY A 36 2.42 10.50 -11.15
N GLY A 37 1.51 11.18 -11.85
CA GLY A 37 0.20 10.62 -12.23
C GLY A 37 -0.97 11.03 -11.32
N SER A 38 -0.69 11.68 -10.19
CA SER A 38 -1.68 12.34 -9.35
C SER A 38 -1.10 13.60 -8.67
N ASP A 39 -1.91 14.65 -8.54
CA ASP A 39 -1.59 15.84 -7.75
C ASP A 39 -1.65 15.56 -6.23
N ASN A 40 -2.20 14.42 -5.81
CA ASN A 40 -2.30 13.97 -4.41
C ASN A 40 -1.48 12.69 -4.16
N THR A 41 -0.32 12.58 -4.80
CA THR A 41 0.57 11.42 -4.64
C THR A 41 0.94 11.22 -3.16
N LEU A 42 0.84 9.98 -2.67
CA LEU A 42 1.30 9.61 -1.33
C LEU A 42 2.80 9.90 -1.21
N ASN A 43 3.18 10.69 -0.21
CA ASN A 43 4.58 11.03 0.03
C ASN A 43 5.26 9.98 0.94
N SER A 44 6.36 10.35 1.59
CA SER A 44 6.99 9.58 2.65
C SER A 44 6.91 10.30 4.00
N GLY A 45 6.97 9.55 5.08
CA GLY A 45 6.99 10.09 6.44
C GLY A 45 6.78 9.03 7.49
N ASP A 46 6.60 9.46 8.74
CA ASP A 46 6.30 8.60 9.88
C ASP A 46 4.92 8.92 10.44
N LEU A 47 4.11 7.89 10.67
CA LEU A 47 2.84 7.99 11.35
C LEU A 47 3.04 7.79 12.84
N ALA A 48 2.74 8.83 13.64
CA ALA A 48 2.56 8.67 15.07
C ALA A 48 1.43 7.66 15.38
N PRO A 49 1.42 7.05 16.58
CA PRO A 49 0.38 6.10 16.98
C PRO A 49 -1.05 6.62 16.80
N GLY A 50 -1.88 5.87 16.08
CA GLY A 50 -3.26 6.26 15.76
C GLY A 50 -3.39 7.34 14.68
N GLY A 51 -2.28 7.82 14.12
CA GLY A 51 -2.24 8.71 12.97
C GLY A 51 -2.78 8.04 11.71
N LYS A 52 -3.23 8.87 10.76
CA LYS A 52 -3.72 8.44 9.45
C LYS A 52 -3.14 9.34 8.37
N VAL A 53 -2.79 8.75 7.25
CA VAL A 53 -2.41 9.46 6.02
C VAL A 53 -3.19 8.86 4.85
N THR A 54 -3.53 9.70 3.89
CA THR A 54 -4.20 9.30 2.65
C THR A 54 -3.50 9.96 1.48
N GLY A 55 -3.32 9.22 0.40
CA GLY A 55 -2.71 9.71 -0.83
C GLY A 55 -2.80 8.64 -1.91
N ASP A 56 -2.47 9.03 -3.13
CA ASP A 56 -2.57 8.16 -4.29
C ASP A 56 -1.23 7.46 -4.58
N VAL A 57 -1.30 6.21 -5.03
CA VAL A 57 -0.15 5.49 -5.59
C VAL A 57 -0.44 5.12 -7.04
N CYS A 58 0.47 5.48 -7.94
CA CYS A 58 0.30 5.30 -9.37
C CYS A 58 1.25 4.21 -9.88
N PHE A 59 0.81 3.41 -10.86
CA PHE A 59 1.62 2.35 -11.46
C PHE A 59 1.58 2.47 -12.98
N ASP A 60 2.76 2.45 -13.62
CA ASP A 60 2.83 2.34 -15.08
C ASP A 60 2.52 0.92 -15.53
N ASN A 61 1.27 0.68 -15.88
CA ASN A 61 0.86 -0.59 -16.46
C ASN A 61 0.75 -0.47 -17.99
N LYS A 62 1.80 -0.92 -18.69
CA LYS A 62 1.82 -0.95 -20.15
C LYS A 62 1.03 -2.12 -20.76
N SER A 63 0.68 -3.12 -19.96
CA SER A 63 0.09 -4.36 -20.47
C SER A 63 -1.38 -4.20 -20.85
N SER A 64 -2.09 -3.16 -20.37
CA SER A 64 -3.55 -2.95 -20.53
C SER A 64 -4.37 -4.25 -20.42
N ALA A 65 -3.87 -5.22 -19.64
CA ALA A 65 -4.42 -6.57 -19.62
C ALA A 65 -5.76 -6.54 -18.87
N SER A 66 -6.79 -7.11 -19.47
CA SER A 66 -8.04 -7.36 -18.76
C SER A 66 -7.83 -8.49 -17.75
N GLY A 67 -8.35 -8.32 -16.53
CA GLY A 67 -8.27 -9.34 -15.50
C GLY A 67 -8.08 -8.78 -14.11
N GLN A 68 -7.68 -9.64 -13.18
CA GLN A 68 -7.50 -9.30 -11.78
C GLN A 68 -6.16 -8.61 -11.52
N TYR A 69 -6.21 -7.45 -10.87
CA TYR A 69 -5.06 -6.77 -10.31
C TYR A 69 -5.05 -6.93 -8.79
N VAL A 70 -3.87 -7.09 -8.20
CA VAL A 70 -3.70 -7.22 -6.75
C VAL A 70 -2.77 -6.12 -6.25
N VAL A 71 -3.24 -5.30 -5.31
CA VAL A 71 -2.39 -4.32 -4.62
C VAL A 71 -1.73 -5.01 -3.44
N LEU A 72 -0.41 -4.90 -3.35
CA LEU A 72 0.40 -5.47 -2.29
C LEU A 72 1.04 -4.35 -1.49
N TYR A 73 1.09 -4.49 -0.16
CA TYR A 73 1.82 -3.60 0.72
C TYR A 73 3.04 -4.34 1.30
N GLN A 74 4.22 -3.75 1.11
CA GLN A 74 5.52 -4.28 1.56
C GLN A 74 6.22 -3.35 2.57
N GLY A 75 5.51 -2.38 3.15
CA GLY A 75 6.06 -1.49 4.16
C GLY A 75 6.43 -2.23 5.44
N SER A 76 7.35 -1.63 6.21
CA SER A 76 8.05 -2.20 7.37
C SER A 76 7.25 -3.27 8.12
N ILE A 77 7.81 -4.48 8.04
CA ILE A 77 7.51 -5.81 8.58
C ILE A 77 7.11 -5.93 10.07
N PHE A 78 6.58 -4.90 10.73
CA PHE A 78 6.19 -4.92 12.14
C PHE A 78 4.68 -5.09 12.42
N SER A 79 3.84 -5.23 11.39
CA SER A 79 2.46 -5.71 11.57
C SER A 79 2.14 -6.69 10.47
N GLY A 80 1.97 -7.96 10.81
CA GLY A 80 1.74 -9.09 9.91
C GLY A 80 0.40 -9.08 9.15
N ASP A 81 -0.12 -7.91 8.83
CA ASP A 81 -1.40 -7.72 8.17
C ASP A 81 -1.17 -7.53 6.68
N ARG A 82 -1.16 -8.66 5.97
CA ARG A 82 -1.29 -8.65 4.51
C ARG A 82 -2.69 -8.17 4.15
N ILE A 83 -2.81 -6.93 3.68
CA ILE A 83 -4.06 -6.39 3.14
C ILE A 83 -4.11 -6.72 1.65
N ASP A 84 -4.83 -7.77 1.29
CA ASP A 84 -5.16 -8.07 -0.11
C ASP A 84 -6.42 -7.30 -0.50
N TRP A 85 -6.28 -6.17 -1.21
CA TRP A 85 -7.43 -5.49 -1.81
C TRP A 85 -7.68 -6.01 -3.23
N MET A 86 -8.89 -6.54 -3.46
CA MET A 86 -9.31 -7.09 -4.74
C MET A 86 -10.25 -6.11 -5.47
N ASN A 87 -9.83 -5.64 -6.65
CA ASN A 87 -10.73 -4.95 -7.57
C ASN A 87 -11.04 -5.85 -8.77
N LYS A 88 -12.33 -5.98 -9.10
CA LYS A 88 -12.77 -6.61 -10.35
C LYS A 88 -13.10 -5.48 -11.33
N VAL A 89 -12.30 -5.38 -12.39
CA VAL A 89 -12.54 -4.44 -13.51
C VAL A 89 -13.23 -5.18 -14.65
#